data_AF-A0A352IPF1-F1
#
_entry.id   AF-A0A352IPF1-F1
#
_cell.length_a   1.000
_cell.length_b   1.000
_cell.length_c   1.000
_cell.angle_alpha   90.00
_cell.angle_beta   90.00
_cell.angle_gamma   90.00
#
_symmetry.space_group_name_H-M   'P 1'
#
loop_
_entity.id
_entity.type
_entity.pdbx_description
1 polymer ?
#
loop_
_entity_poly.entity_id
_entity_poly.type
_entity_poly.pdbx_seq_one_letter_code
_entity_poly.pdbx_strand_id
1 'polypeptide(L)'
;VPFIIIGEKKRRMKPVLCGAIALLTLATAGFTGVSSSLVAAWAVLFFFFMAFNLLEASLPSLISKEAPAASKGTAMGVYSTSQFMGAFLGGAFGGYLLEVAGLQGVLWFMVVVLGLWLLIALTMPAPGHTTSFVVQLQQVMNDQYDDIDDNLRRLPGVQDVVIVEDAATAYLKVDRQQFDEALLADFSFVRQANHS
;
A
#
# COMPACT_ATOMS: atom_id res chain seq x y z
N VAL A 1 5.31 10.02 -8.53
CA VAL A 1 4.60 10.84 -7.52
C VAL A 1 3.24 11.40 -8.00
N PRO A 2 3.06 12.05 -9.18
CA PRO A 2 1.75 12.62 -9.58
C PRO A 2 0.64 11.57 -9.81
N PHE A 3 0.98 10.36 -10.27
CA PHE A 3 0.00 9.27 -10.46
C PHE A 3 -0.54 8.69 -9.15
N ILE A 4 0.26 8.68 -8.08
CA ILE A 4 -0.18 8.22 -6.75
C ILE A 4 -1.22 9.20 -6.20
N ILE A 5 -0.95 10.51 -6.33
CA ILE A 5 -1.87 11.57 -5.92
C ILE A 5 -3.18 11.52 -6.73
N ILE A 6 -3.12 11.27 -8.04
CA ILE A 6 -4.32 11.10 -8.89
C ILE A 6 -5.09 9.82 -8.58
N GLY A 7 -4.40 8.71 -8.31
CA GLY A 7 -5.01 7.44 -7.91
C GLY A 7 -5.70 7.52 -6.55
N GLU A 8 -5.09 8.25 -5.61
CA GLU A 8 -5.60 8.53 -4.28
C GLU A 8 -6.78 9.51 -4.33
N LYS A 9 -6.69 10.57 -5.14
CA LYS A 9 -7.79 11.55 -5.34
C LYS A 9 -9.02 10.96 -6.07
N LYS A 10 -8.84 9.92 -6.90
CA LYS A 10 -9.94 9.24 -7.62
C LYS A 10 -10.36 7.88 -7.03
N ARG A 11 -9.85 7.48 -5.86
CA ARG A 11 -10.24 6.22 -5.16
C ARG A 11 -10.01 4.94 -5.98
N ARG A 12 -9.06 4.97 -6.92
CA ARG A 12 -8.85 3.93 -7.95
C ARG A 12 -7.47 3.27 -7.77
N MET A 13 -7.11 2.91 -6.54
CA MET A 13 -5.83 2.26 -6.23
C MET A 13 -5.67 0.90 -6.95
N LYS A 14 -6.74 0.09 -7.02
CA LYS A 14 -6.73 -1.20 -7.74
C LYS A 14 -6.37 -1.06 -9.24
N PRO A 15 -7.04 -0.22 -10.05
CA PRO A 15 -6.67 -0.08 -11.46
C PRO A 15 -5.33 0.64 -11.67
N VAL A 16 -4.86 1.48 -10.72
CA VAL A 16 -3.49 2.03 -10.77
C VAL A 16 -2.46 0.92 -10.56
N LEU A 17 -2.67 0.04 -9.57
CA LEU A 17 -1.82 -1.12 -9.33
C LEU A 17 -1.80 -2.06 -10.54
N CYS A 18 -2.99 -2.47 -11.02
CA CYS A 18 -3.12 -3.34 -12.19
C CYS A 18 -2.49 -2.72 -13.45
N GLY A 19 -2.70 -1.41 -13.66
CA GLY A 19 -2.10 -0.68 -14.77
C GLY A 19 -0.57 -0.62 -14.69
N ALA A 20 -0.02 -0.45 -13.48
CA ALA A 20 1.42 -0.47 -13.25
C ALA A 20 2.01 -1.87 -13.50
N ILE A 21 1.36 -2.94 -13.03
CA ILE A 21 1.78 -4.33 -13.29
C ILE A 21 1.71 -4.63 -14.79
N ALA A 22 0.63 -4.22 -15.48
CA ALA A 22 0.49 -4.40 -16.92
C ALA A 22 1.59 -3.65 -17.69
N LEU A 23 1.87 -2.40 -17.32
CA LEU A 23 2.95 -1.62 -17.93
C LEU A 23 4.32 -2.25 -17.68
N LEU A 24 4.58 -2.75 -16.46
CA LEU A 24 5.80 -3.45 -16.12
C LEU A 24 5.95 -4.72 -16.98
N THR A 25 4.88 -5.50 -17.12
CA THR A 25 4.84 -6.72 -17.95
C THR A 25 5.15 -6.42 -19.41
N LEU A 26 4.52 -5.38 -19.97
CA LEU A 26 4.73 -4.94 -21.35
C LEU A 26 6.16 -4.41 -21.57
N ALA A 27 6.70 -3.66 -20.61
CA ALA A 27 8.09 -3.19 -20.67
C ALA A 27 9.07 -4.38 -20.64
N THR A 28 8.86 -5.35 -19.75
CA THR A 28 9.69 -6.57 -19.68
C THR A 28 9.62 -7.38 -20.98
N ALA A 29 8.42 -7.56 -21.56
CA ALA A 29 8.27 -8.22 -22.86
C ALA A 29 8.95 -7.41 -23.98
N GLY A 30 8.87 -6.08 -23.93
CA GLY A 30 9.53 -5.16 -24.84
C GLY A 30 11.05 -5.38 -24.93
N PHE A 31 11.71 -5.70 -23.81
CA PHE A 31 13.14 -6.00 -23.82
C PHE A 31 13.54 -7.17 -24.72
N THR A 32 12.65 -8.13 -24.97
CA THR A 32 12.95 -9.27 -25.87
C THR A 32 13.07 -8.86 -27.34
N GLY A 33 12.49 -7.72 -27.73
CA GLY A 33 12.48 -7.20 -29.11
C GLY A 33 13.47 -6.05 -29.34
N VAL A 34 14.13 -5.55 -28.29
CA VAL A 34 15.11 -4.47 -28.38
C VAL A 34 16.46 -5.06 -28.76
N SER A 35 16.70 -5.25 -30.04
CA SER A 35 17.96 -5.81 -30.55
C SER A 35 18.79 -4.82 -31.37
N SER A 36 18.26 -3.66 -31.74
CA SER A 36 18.97 -2.77 -32.69
C SER A 36 18.85 -1.25 -32.45
N SER A 37 17.96 -0.79 -31.57
CA SER A 37 17.74 0.64 -31.34
C SER A 37 18.01 1.03 -29.89
N LEU A 38 19.04 1.86 -29.68
CA LEU A 38 19.37 2.45 -28.38
C LEU A 38 18.18 3.26 -27.84
N VAL A 39 17.48 4.00 -28.70
CA VAL A 39 16.30 4.79 -28.30
C VAL A 39 15.18 3.88 -27.80
N ALA A 40 14.96 2.74 -28.44
CA ALA A 40 13.98 1.76 -27.98
C ALA A 40 14.38 1.17 -26.62
N ALA A 41 15.67 0.88 -26.40
CA ALA A 41 16.17 0.42 -25.10
C ALA A 41 15.90 1.44 -23.98
N TRP A 42 16.21 2.72 -24.24
CA TRP A 42 15.94 3.80 -23.28
C TRP A 42 14.45 3.95 -22.96
N ALA A 43 13.60 3.90 -23.99
CA ALA A 43 12.15 3.99 -23.81
C ALA A 43 11.64 2.83 -22.94
N VAL A 44 12.00 1.59 -23.27
CA VAL A 44 11.58 0.40 -22.50
C VAL A 44 12.10 0.46 -21.06
N LEU A 45 13.37 0.84 -20.86
CA LEU A 45 13.96 0.99 -19.54
C LEU A 45 13.26 2.08 -18.71
N PHE A 46 12.90 3.21 -19.34
CA PHE A 46 12.14 4.27 -18.71
C PHE A 46 10.77 3.78 -18.22
N PHE A 47 10.02 3.08 -19.07
CA PHE A 47 8.71 2.54 -18.68
C PHE A 47 8.82 1.46 -17.60
N PHE A 48 9.85 0.61 -17.68
CA PHE A 48 10.14 -0.39 -16.65
C PHE A 48 10.37 0.26 -15.29
N PHE A 49 11.30 1.22 -15.19
CA PHE A 49 11.58 1.90 -13.93
C PHE A 49 10.40 2.73 -13.45
N MET A 50 9.66 3.39 -14.33
CA MET A 50 8.48 4.16 -13.95
C MET A 50 7.42 3.25 -13.31
N ALA A 51 7.13 2.10 -13.92
CA ALA A 51 6.18 1.13 -13.39
C ALA A 51 6.68 0.50 -12.08
N PHE A 52 7.95 0.11 -12.03
CA PHE A 52 8.59 -0.46 -10.85
C PHE A 52 8.55 0.51 -9.66
N ASN A 53 9.01 1.75 -9.84
CA ASN A 53 9.00 2.77 -8.78
C ASN A 53 7.58 3.10 -8.31
N LEU A 54 6.60 3.08 -9.23
CA LEU A 54 5.20 3.27 -8.87
C LEU A 54 4.69 2.11 -7.98
N LEU A 55 5.02 0.87 -8.33
CA LEU A 55 4.66 -0.32 -7.54
C LEU A 55 5.37 -0.33 -6.19
N GLU A 56 6.66 -0.07 -6.16
CA GLU A 56 7.49 -0.02 -4.95
C GLU A 56 6.98 1.03 -3.96
N ALA A 57 6.52 2.19 -4.44
CA ALA A 57 5.91 3.20 -3.58
C ALA A 57 4.48 2.82 -3.13
N SER A 58 3.74 2.05 -3.95
CA SER A 58 2.33 1.74 -3.68
C SER A 58 2.14 0.53 -2.76
N LEU A 59 2.98 -0.50 -2.86
CA LEU A 59 2.82 -1.75 -2.10
C LEU A 59 2.94 -1.55 -0.57
N PRO A 60 3.96 -0.86 -0.03
CA PRO A 60 4.06 -0.60 1.41
C PRO A 60 2.90 0.26 1.91
N SER A 61 2.45 1.21 1.08
CA SER A 61 1.30 2.07 1.40
C SER A 61 0.01 1.25 1.55
N LEU A 62 -0.24 0.32 0.63
CA LEU A 62 -1.40 -0.58 0.68
C LEU A 62 -1.36 -1.51 1.89
N ILE A 63 -0.20 -2.11 2.17
CA ILE A 63 -0.02 -3.01 3.31
C ILE A 63 -0.25 -2.27 4.64
N SER A 64 0.30 -1.06 4.77
CA SER A 64 0.08 -0.21 5.94
C SER A 64 -1.38 0.24 6.09
N LYS A 65 -2.08 0.46 4.97
CA LYS A 65 -3.52 0.82 4.96
C LYS A 65 -4.42 -0.36 5.32
N GLU A 66 -4.11 -1.58 4.90
CA GLU A 66 -4.93 -2.77 5.21
C GLU A 66 -4.61 -3.36 6.59
N ALA A 67 -3.39 -3.18 7.11
CA ALA A 67 -3.01 -3.70 8.41
C ALA A 67 -3.84 -3.08 9.57
N PRO A 68 -4.21 -3.89 10.60
CA PRO A 68 -4.77 -3.40 11.86
C PRO A 68 -3.83 -2.38 12.48
N ALA A 69 -4.35 -1.33 13.11
CA ALA A 69 -3.50 -0.25 13.60
C ALA A 69 -2.48 -0.72 14.65
N ALA A 70 -2.83 -1.71 15.48
CA ALA A 70 -1.95 -2.34 16.47
C ALA A 70 -0.85 -3.25 15.85
N SER A 71 -1.00 -3.69 14.60
CA SER A 71 -0.10 -4.68 13.96
C SER A 71 0.60 -4.16 12.71
N LYS A 72 0.56 -2.83 12.45
CA LYS A 72 1.22 -2.20 11.30
C LYS A 72 2.71 -2.52 11.21
N GLY A 73 3.42 -2.50 12.35
CA GLY A 73 4.86 -2.82 12.40
C GLY A 73 5.15 -4.25 11.95
N THR A 74 4.38 -5.23 12.45
CA THR A 74 4.51 -6.64 12.07
C THR A 74 4.20 -6.85 10.58
N ALA A 75 3.14 -6.23 10.05
CA ALA A 75 2.80 -6.33 8.64
C ALA A 75 3.91 -5.77 7.73
N MET A 76 4.50 -4.62 8.09
CA MET A 76 5.65 -4.06 7.38
C MET A 76 6.90 -4.94 7.51
N GLY A 77 7.10 -5.59 8.66
CA GLY A 77 8.16 -6.58 8.87
C GLY A 77 8.02 -7.77 7.92
N VAL A 78 6.84 -8.38 7.86
CA VAL A 78 6.53 -9.49 6.94
C VAL A 78 6.72 -9.09 5.48
N TYR A 79 6.31 -7.87 5.11
CA TYR A 79 6.56 -7.31 3.78
C TYR A 79 8.07 -7.26 3.46
N SER A 80 8.87 -6.69 4.36
CA SER A 80 10.32 -6.56 4.20
C SER A 80 11.00 -7.93 4.05
N THR A 81 10.67 -8.90 4.92
CA THR A 81 11.19 -10.26 4.81
C THR A 81 10.79 -10.93 3.50
N SER A 82 9.54 -10.75 3.06
CA SER A 82 9.07 -11.27 1.78
C SER A 82 9.79 -10.62 0.59
N GLN A 83 10.08 -9.32 0.67
CA GLN A 83 10.82 -8.59 -0.36
C GLN A 83 12.26 -9.10 -0.47
N PHE A 84 12.96 -9.27 0.66
CA PHE A 84 14.31 -9.84 0.66
C PHE A 84 14.33 -11.28 0.17
N MET A 85 13.37 -12.11 0.59
CA MET A 85 13.24 -13.48 0.12
C MET A 85 12.98 -13.52 -1.39
N GLY A 86 12.10 -12.66 -1.89
CA GLY A 86 11.84 -12.51 -3.34
C GLY A 86 13.07 -12.08 -4.12
N ALA A 87 13.84 -11.11 -3.61
CA ALA A 87 15.10 -10.68 -4.23
C ALA A 87 16.15 -11.80 -4.25
N PHE A 88 16.28 -12.55 -3.16
CA PHE A 88 17.19 -13.69 -3.06
C PHE A 88 16.82 -14.81 -4.03
N LEU A 89 15.56 -15.28 -4.00
CA LEU A 89 15.07 -16.33 -4.89
C LEU A 89 15.09 -15.87 -6.35
N GLY A 90 14.68 -14.64 -6.63
CA GLY A 90 14.73 -14.05 -7.96
C GLY A 90 16.15 -13.97 -8.52
N GLY A 91 17.13 -13.58 -7.70
CA GLY A 91 18.54 -13.58 -8.07
C GLY A 91 19.10 -14.97 -8.30
N ALA A 92 18.81 -15.93 -7.41
CA ALA A 92 19.29 -17.31 -7.52
C ALA A 92 18.69 -18.04 -8.73
N PHE A 93 17.36 -18.03 -8.88
CA PHE A 93 16.69 -18.64 -10.03
C PHE A 93 16.99 -17.90 -11.33
N GLY A 94 17.05 -16.57 -11.31
CA GLY A 94 17.42 -15.77 -12.48
C GLY A 94 18.83 -16.06 -12.97
N GLY A 95 19.80 -16.20 -12.05
CA GLY A 95 21.18 -16.56 -12.38
C GLY A 95 21.29 -17.97 -12.95
N TYR A 96 20.64 -18.96 -12.33
CA TYR A 96 20.60 -20.33 -12.85
C TYR A 96 19.94 -20.39 -14.23
N LEU A 97 18.81 -19.71 -14.41
CA LEU A 97 18.10 -19.69 -15.68
C LEU A 97 18.87 -18.93 -16.77
N LEU A 98 19.67 -17.94 -16.40
CA LEU A 98 20.57 -17.24 -17.33
C LEU A 98 21.62 -18.19 -17.92
N GLU A 99 22.13 -19.13 -17.13
CA GLU A 99 23.11 -20.12 -17.59
C GLU A 99 22.47 -21.16 -18.53
N VAL A 100 21.28 -21.66 -18.19
CA VAL A 100 20.63 -22.76 -18.93
C VAL A 100 19.83 -22.28 -20.15
N ALA A 101 19.11 -21.16 -20.02
CA ALA A 101 18.16 -20.67 -21.02
C ALA A 101 18.54 -19.30 -21.60
N GLY A 102 19.67 -18.71 -21.17
CA GLY A 102 20.15 -17.43 -21.63
C GLY A 102 19.27 -16.24 -21.21
N LEU A 103 19.64 -15.06 -21.70
CA LEU A 103 18.93 -13.81 -21.37
C LEU A 103 17.44 -13.85 -21.77
N GLN A 104 17.15 -14.42 -22.94
CA GLN A 104 15.79 -14.47 -23.46
C GLN A 104 14.89 -15.39 -22.63
N GLY A 105 15.43 -16.50 -22.11
CA GLY A 105 14.71 -17.38 -21.19
C GLY A 105 14.34 -16.68 -19.88
N VAL A 106 15.28 -15.92 -19.30
CA VAL A 106 15.03 -15.13 -18.08
C VAL A 106 13.94 -14.07 -18.30
N LEU A 107 14.00 -13.35 -19.43
CA LEU A 107 13.00 -12.32 -19.75
C LEU A 107 11.60 -12.93 -19.92
N TRP A 108 11.47 -14.04 -20.66
CA TRP A 108 10.17 -14.71 -20.82
C TRP A 108 9.62 -15.27 -19.52
N PHE A 109 10.48 -15.86 -18.68
CA PHE A 109 10.09 -16.29 -17.35
C PHE A 109 9.57 -15.13 -16.51
N MET A 110 10.25 -13.98 -16.52
CA MET A 110 9.80 -12.78 -15.81
C MET A 110 8.45 -12.27 -16.33
N VAL A 111 8.22 -12.29 -17.65
CA VAL A 111 6.92 -11.94 -18.25
C VAL A 111 5.80 -12.87 -17.76
N VAL A 112 6.05 -14.19 -17.70
CA VAL A 112 5.07 -15.14 -17.18
C VAL A 112 4.75 -14.88 -15.70
N VAL A 113 5.77 -14.67 -14.87
CA VAL A 113 5.57 -14.36 -13.44
C VAL A 113 4.79 -13.07 -13.24
N LEU A 114 5.12 -12.01 -13.99
CA LEU A 114 4.39 -10.73 -13.95
C LEU A 114 2.95 -10.89 -14.47
N GLY A 115 2.73 -11.71 -15.50
CA GLY A 115 1.41 -12.04 -16.02
C GLY A 115 0.55 -12.78 -14.99
N LEU A 116 1.11 -13.75 -14.28
CA LEU A 116 0.45 -14.43 -13.17
C LEU A 116 0.11 -13.45 -12.04
N TRP A 117 1.03 -12.55 -11.70
CA TRP A 117 0.77 -11.52 -10.69
C TRP A 117 -0.34 -10.55 -11.13
N LEU A 118 -0.39 -10.17 -12.41
CA LEU A 118 -1.48 -9.35 -12.96
C LEU A 118 -2.83 -10.05 -12.82
N LEU A 119 -2.91 -11.35 -13.13
CA LEU A 119 -4.14 -12.13 -12.96
C LEU A 119 -4.60 -12.14 -11.50
N ILE A 120 -3.69 -12.38 -10.56
CA ILE A 120 -3.99 -12.33 -9.12
C ILE A 120 -4.48 -10.92 -8.73
N ALA A 121 -3.79 -9.87 -9.16
CA ALA A 121 -4.15 -8.48 -8.86
C ALA A 121 -5.54 -8.09 -9.42
N LEU A 122 -5.92 -8.63 -10.58
CA LEU A 122 -7.26 -8.43 -11.16
C LEU A 122 -8.35 -9.11 -10.31
N THR A 123 -8.07 -10.27 -9.73
CA THR A 123 -9.00 -11.01 -8.87
C THR A 123 -9.11 -10.47 -7.44
N MET A 124 -8.15 -9.67 -6.98
CA MET A 124 -8.13 -9.14 -5.61
C MET A 124 -9.29 -8.14 -5.36
N PRO A 125 -10.00 -8.20 -4.22
CA PRO A 125 -10.99 -7.19 -3.84
C PRO A 125 -10.34 -5.80 -3.72
N ALA A 126 -11.10 -4.74 -4.00
CA ALA A 126 -10.57 -3.37 -3.93
C ALA A 126 -10.24 -3.01 -2.47
N PRO A 127 -9.04 -2.46 -2.17
CA PRO A 127 -8.66 -2.08 -0.81
C PRO A 127 -9.59 -1.00 -0.25
N GLY A 128 -9.87 -1.08 1.05
CA GLY A 128 -10.81 -0.23 1.76
C GLY A 128 -10.31 1.22 1.86
N HIS A 129 -11.22 2.20 1.79
CA HIS A 129 -10.88 3.63 1.76
C HIS A 129 -10.75 4.25 3.16
N THR A 130 -9.99 3.60 4.04
CA THR A 130 -9.82 4.11 5.41
C THR A 130 -8.71 5.15 5.50
N THR A 131 -9.00 6.29 6.12
CA THR A 131 -8.04 7.32 6.50
C THR A 131 -7.74 7.24 8.00
N SER A 132 -6.49 7.45 8.39
CA SER A 132 -6.13 7.58 9.80
C SER A 132 -6.44 9.00 10.25
N PHE A 133 -7.32 9.14 11.23
CA PHE A 133 -7.65 10.38 11.91
C PHE A 133 -7.12 10.32 13.34
N VAL A 134 -6.53 11.41 13.83
CA VAL A 134 -5.88 11.45 15.15
C VAL A 134 -6.70 12.34 16.06
N VAL A 135 -7.07 11.81 17.22
CA VAL A 135 -7.83 12.51 18.25
C VAL A 135 -6.97 12.62 19.49
N GLN A 136 -6.73 13.84 19.96
CA GLN A 136 -6.13 14.05 21.26
C GLN A 136 -7.19 13.85 22.34
N LEU A 137 -6.92 12.96 23.27
CA LEU A 137 -7.74 12.73 24.44
C LEU A 137 -7.32 13.72 25.53
N GLN A 138 -8.28 14.19 26.34
CA GLN A 138 -7.93 14.80 27.62
C GLN A 138 -7.23 13.74 28.49
N GLN A 139 -6.39 14.16 29.44
CA GLN A 139 -5.75 13.22 30.36
C GLN A 139 -6.82 12.59 31.24
N VAL A 140 -7.20 11.34 30.94
CA VAL A 140 -8.23 10.59 31.65
C VAL A 140 -7.60 9.47 32.48
N MET A 141 -8.20 9.14 33.63
CA MET A 141 -7.76 8.00 34.46
C MET A 141 -7.84 6.68 33.67
N ASN A 142 -6.93 5.74 33.93
CA ASN A 142 -6.78 4.49 33.19
C ASN A 142 -8.09 3.68 33.00
N ASP A 143 -9.03 3.74 33.95
CA ASP A 143 -10.31 3.02 33.88
C ASP A 143 -11.29 3.59 32.84
N GLN A 144 -11.02 4.75 32.23
CA GLN A 144 -11.92 5.37 31.24
C GLN A 144 -11.49 5.12 29.79
N TYR A 145 -10.30 4.53 29.53
CA TYR A 145 -9.85 4.29 28.16
C TYR A 145 -10.65 3.18 27.45
N ASP A 146 -11.11 2.17 28.18
CA ASP A 146 -11.99 1.12 27.63
C ASP A 146 -13.34 1.72 27.20
N ASP A 147 -13.93 2.59 28.02
CA ASP A 147 -15.17 3.31 27.69
C ASP A 147 -14.98 4.25 26.49
N ILE A 148 -13.79 4.87 26.36
CA ILE A 148 -13.46 5.73 25.23
C ILE A 148 -13.31 4.90 23.94
N ASP A 149 -12.65 3.75 23.99
CA ASP A 149 -12.51 2.83 22.85
C ASP A 149 -13.90 2.36 22.36
N ASP A 150 -14.76 1.92 23.28
CA ASP A 150 -16.12 1.48 22.98
C ASP A 150 -16.98 2.58 22.35
N ASN A 151 -16.89 3.81 22.86
CA ASN A 151 -17.63 4.94 22.31
C ASN A 151 -17.13 5.35 20.92
N LEU A 152 -15.81 5.35 20.71
CA LEU A 152 -15.20 5.68 19.42
C LEU A 152 -15.52 4.62 18.36
N ARG A 153 -15.50 3.32 18.71
CA ARG A 153 -15.86 2.22 17.79
C ARG A 153 -17.32 2.26 17.34
N ARG A 154 -18.22 2.84 18.14
CA ARG A 154 -19.65 2.98 17.81
C ARG A 154 -19.93 4.09 16.79
N LEU A 155 -18.96 4.94 16.50
CA LEU A 155 -19.17 6.04 15.55
C LEU A 155 -19.31 5.48 14.11
N PRO A 156 -20.32 5.96 13.35
CA PRO A 156 -20.49 5.55 11.97
C PRO A 156 -19.24 5.92 11.15
N GLY A 157 -18.72 4.93 10.43
CA GLY A 157 -17.50 5.08 9.63
C GLY A 157 -16.20 4.81 10.38
N VAL A 158 -16.19 4.57 11.70
CA VAL A 158 -14.99 4.08 12.41
C VAL A 158 -14.84 2.58 12.20
N GLN A 159 -13.71 2.17 11.62
CA GLN A 159 -13.39 0.76 11.34
C GLN A 159 -12.39 0.18 12.33
N ASP A 160 -11.51 1.01 12.90
CA ASP A 160 -10.55 0.59 13.91
C ASP A 160 -10.20 1.76 14.84
N VAL A 161 -9.90 1.45 16.09
CA VAL A 161 -9.50 2.42 17.13
C VAL A 161 -8.27 1.86 17.81
N VAL A 162 -7.23 2.68 17.92
CA VAL A 162 -6.04 2.37 18.72
C VAL A 162 -5.74 3.54 19.62
N ILE A 163 -5.85 3.30 20.93
CA ILE A 163 -5.53 4.27 21.96
C ILE A 163 -4.08 4.07 22.39
N VAL A 164 -3.32 5.17 22.41
CA VAL A 164 -1.97 5.22 22.97
C VAL A 164 -2.06 5.99 24.29
N GLU A 165 -2.21 5.23 25.39
CA GLU A 165 -2.43 5.76 26.75
C GLU A 165 -1.32 6.73 27.19
N ASP A 166 -0.05 6.34 26.98
CA ASP A 166 1.12 7.18 27.31
C ASP A 166 1.11 8.55 26.63
N ALA A 167 0.52 8.64 25.44
CA ALA A 167 0.46 9.85 24.64
C ALA A 167 -0.91 10.56 24.74
N ALA A 168 -1.86 10.03 25.54
CA ALA A 168 -3.26 10.47 25.59
C ALA A 168 -3.84 10.74 24.19
N THR A 169 -3.60 9.83 23.24
CA THR A 169 -3.96 10.02 21.83
C THR A 169 -4.66 8.78 21.28
N ALA A 170 -5.81 8.96 20.63
CA ALA A 170 -6.53 7.92 19.91
C ALA A 170 -6.31 8.05 18.40
N TYR A 171 -5.91 6.97 17.76
CA TYR A 171 -5.81 6.84 16.31
C TYR A 171 -7.05 6.10 15.80
N LEU A 172 -7.89 6.82 15.08
CA LEU A 172 -9.11 6.33 14.45
C LEU A 172 -8.82 5.97 13.00
N LYS A 173 -9.24 4.79 12.57
CA LYS A 173 -9.21 4.37 11.16
C LYS A 173 -10.63 4.52 10.62
N VAL A 174 -10.87 5.59 9.85
CA VAL A 174 -12.23 6.02 9.46
C VAL A 174 -12.45 5.97 7.96
N ASP A 175 -13.64 5.57 7.53
CA ASP A 175 -14.13 5.83 6.17
C ASP A 175 -14.59 7.28 6.07
N ARG A 176 -13.83 8.09 5.33
CA ARG A 176 -14.05 9.53 5.18
C ARG A 176 -15.37 9.91 4.47
N GLN A 177 -16.14 8.96 3.90
CA GLN A 177 -17.49 9.26 3.40
C GLN A 177 -18.58 9.10 4.46
N GLN A 178 -18.35 8.25 5.45
CA GLN A 178 -19.34 7.92 6.46
C GLN A 178 -19.04 8.58 7.80
N PHE A 179 -17.77 8.88 8.04
CA PHE A 179 -17.31 9.54 9.25
C PHE A 179 -17.50 11.05 9.15
N ASP A 180 -18.33 11.57 10.06
CA ASP A 180 -18.49 13.00 10.28
C ASP A 180 -17.65 13.43 11.49
N GLU A 181 -16.70 14.32 11.24
CA GLU A 181 -15.81 14.87 12.27
C GLU A 181 -16.58 15.65 13.34
N ALA A 182 -17.76 16.18 13.01
CA ALA A 182 -18.63 16.86 13.97
C ALA A 182 -19.08 15.92 15.11
N LEU A 183 -19.16 14.61 14.88
CA LEU A 183 -19.54 13.64 15.91
C LEU A 183 -18.47 13.50 17.01
N LEU A 184 -17.22 13.88 16.72
CA LEU A 184 -16.17 13.91 17.74
C LEU A 184 -16.31 15.10 18.70
N ALA A 185 -16.98 16.18 18.27
CA ALA A 185 -17.18 17.37 19.10
C ALA A 185 -18.15 17.14 20.27
N ASP A 186 -19.01 16.13 20.16
CA ASP A 186 -19.98 15.74 21.20
C ASP A 186 -19.34 14.97 22.36
N PHE A 187 -18.10 14.49 22.20
CA PHE A 187 -17.42 13.75 23.25
C PHE A 187 -16.58 14.67 24.14
N SER A 188 -16.90 14.67 25.43
CA SER A 188 -16.20 15.48 26.46
C SER A 188 -14.72 15.12 26.64
N PHE A 189 -14.31 13.92 26.24
CA PHE A 189 -12.92 13.46 26.30
C PHE A 189 -12.06 13.91 25.12
N VAL A 190 -12.66 14.48 24.06
CA VAL A 190 -11.92 14.99 22.89
C VAL A 190 -11.41 16.39 23.19
N ARG A 191 -10.09 16.56 23.17
CA ARG A 191 -9.48 17.89 23.27
C ARG A 191 -9.71 18.61 21.94
N GLN A 192 -10.68 19.52 21.91
CA GLN A 192 -10.88 20.41 20.76
C GLN A 192 -9.57 21.15 20.49
N ALA A 193 -9.01 20.98 19.28
CA ALA A 193 -7.92 21.81 18.82
C ALA A 193 -8.49 23.23 18.71
N ASN A 194 -8.16 24.09 19.67
CA ASN A 194 -8.44 25.51 19.58
C ASN A 194 -7.85 26.01 18.26
N HIS A 195 -8.72 26.33 17.30
CA HIS A 195 -8.36 27.17 16.17
C HIS A 195 -8.04 28.56 16.73
N SER A 196 -6.75 28.85 16.88
CA SER A 196 -6.20 30.21 16.99
C SER A 196 -5.35 30.50 15.78
#